data_AF-A0A8R7VB82-F1
#
_entry.id   AF-A0A8R7VB82-F1
#
_cell.length_a   1.000
_cell.length_b   1.000
_cell.length_c   1.000
_cell.angle_alpha   90.00
_cell.angle_beta   90.00
_cell.angle_gamma   90.00
#
_symmetry.space_group_name_H-M   'P 1'
#
loop_
_entity.id
_entity.type
_entity.pdbx_description
1 polymer ?
#
loop_
_entity_poly.entity_id
_entity_poly.type
_entity_poly.pdbx_seq_one_letter_code
_entity_poly.pdbx_strand_id
1 'polypeptide(L)'
;MKPACARWSAAMDQVRDQPPSGCVESDYEKYADLRYKDMAGSKGKSFPFMHCWALLQHLDKWKLRDQESASKKSNMLKMDDSDEERRNHDKPGGTKKAKERMKMEAEASSLKEKLDQMIKSKEALAAKALEAKLIITERKKEVKLAQLEVRREDAKRKADMEEMMIKLKEAKAWKELMAEEKEHMMMSRKDMDEEQLAWWKEYKENIAERKRLLHGAGGGALSTLR
;
A
#
# COMPACT_ATOMS: atom_id res chain seq x y z
N MET A 1 5.24 -0.04 -14.27
CA MET A 1 4.08 0.40 -13.47
C MET A 1 3.11 1.27 -14.28
N LYS A 2 3.55 2.45 -14.78
CA LYS A 2 2.70 3.35 -15.56
C LYS A 2 1.91 2.73 -16.74
N PRO A 3 2.48 1.84 -17.57
CA PRO A 3 1.73 1.26 -18.69
C PRO A 3 0.65 0.25 -18.26
N ALA A 4 0.74 -0.32 -17.05
CA ALA A 4 -0.30 -1.22 -16.54
C ALA A 4 -1.54 -0.44 -16.11
N CYS A 5 -1.37 0.68 -15.40
CA CYS A 5 -2.49 1.50 -14.95
C CYS A 5 -3.24 2.14 -16.12
N ALA A 6 -2.55 2.63 -17.15
CA ALA A 6 -3.20 3.22 -18.32
C ALA A 6 -4.06 2.20 -19.08
N ARG A 7 -3.54 0.98 -19.29
CA ARG A 7 -4.31 -0.11 -19.90
C ARG A 7 -5.52 -0.52 -19.07
N TRP A 8 -5.38 -0.52 -17.75
CA TRP A 8 -6.48 -0.81 -16.84
C TRP A 8 -7.55 0.28 -16.88
N SER A 9 -7.17 1.57 -16.87
CA SER A 9 -8.11 2.68 -17.06
C SER A 9 -8.90 2.51 -18.36
N ALA A 10 -8.21 2.27 -19.47
CA ALA A 10 -8.85 2.07 -20.77
C ALA A 10 -9.81 0.86 -20.77
N ALA A 11 -9.46 -0.23 -20.08
CA ALA A 11 -10.35 -1.39 -19.94
C ALA A 11 -11.60 -1.06 -19.10
N MET A 12 -11.45 -0.27 -18.03
CA MET A 12 -12.57 0.20 -17.19
C MET A 12 -13.49 1.15 -17.96
N ASP A 13 -12.93 2.09 -18.71
CA ASP A 13 -13.69 3.05 -19.52
C ASP A 13 -14.49 2.33 -20.60
N GLN A 14 -13.91 1.33 -21.27
CA GLN A 14 -14.63 0.49 -22.23
C GLN A 14 -15.83 -0.27 -21.61
N VAL A 15 -15.69 -0.76 -20.38
CA VAL A 15 -16.79 -1.45 -19.69
C VAL A 15 -17.88 -0.46 -19.25
N ARG A 16 -17.51 0.77 -18.88
CA ARG A 16 -18.46 1.82 -18.52
C ARG A 16 -19.22 2.36 -19.73
N ASP A 17 -18.54 2.55 -20.85
CA ASP A 17 -19.14 3.05 -22.09
C ASP A 17 -19.97 1.96 -22.80
N GLN A 18 -19.56 0.70 -22.68
CA GLN A 18 -20.22 -0.46 -23.29
C GLN A 18 -20.35 -1.61 -22.27
N PRO A 19 -21.27 -1.48 -21.30
CA PRO A 19 -21.48 -2.52 -20.30
C PRO A 19 -22.03 -3.81 -20.96
N PRO A 20 -21.48 -4.98 -20.62
CA PRO A 20 -22.06 -6.26 -21.01
C PRO A 20 -23.55 -6.35 -20.62
N SER A 21 -24.37 -6.98 -21.47
CA SER A 21 -25.81 -7.11 -21.22
C SER A 21 -26.09 -7.76 -19.85
N GLY A 22 -26.90 -7.10 -19.03
CA GLY A 22 -27.31 -7.58 -17.71
C GLY A 22 -26.27 -7.45 -16.60
N CYS A 23 -25.14 -6.75 -16.80
CA CYS A 23 -24.19 -6.50 -15.72
C CYS A 23 -24.56 -5.26 -14.89
N VAL A 24 -24.20 -5.29 -13.61
CA VAL A 24 -24.32 -4.16 -12.69
C VAL A 24 -22.94 -3.54 -12.44
N GLU A 25 -22.89 -2.30 -11.94
CA GLU A 25 -21.62 -1.58 -11.73
C GLU A 25 -20.61 -2.35 -10.87
N SER A 26 -21.08 -3.16 -9.91
CA SER A 26 -20.22 -4.01 -9.08
C SER A 26 -19.45 -5.06 -9.88
N ASP A 27 -19.92 -5.40 -11.07
CA ASP A 27 -19.26 -6.38 -11.95
C ASP A 27 -18.22 -5.73 -12.88
N TYR A 28 -18.16 -4.40 -12.94
CA TYR A 28 -17.32 -3.71 -13.94
C TYR A 28 -15.84 -4.02 -13.78
N GLU A 29 -15.36 -4.13 -12.54
CA GLU A 29 -13.97 -4.49 -12.26
C GLU A 29 -13.63 -5.90 -12.75
N LYS A 30 -14.58 -6.84 -12.65
CA LYS A 30 -14.40 -8.21 -13.13
C LYS A 30 -14.29 -8.25 -14.65
N TYR A 31 -15.16 -7.52 -15.36
CA TYR A 31 -15.11 -7.44 -16.82
C TYR A 31 -13.90 -6.65 -17.32
N ALA A 32 -13.47 -5.62 -16.60
CA ALA A 32 -12.26 -4.89 -16.92
C ALA A 32 -11.00 -5.76 -16.74
N ASP A 33 -10.96 -6.66 -15.75
CA ASP A 33 -9.85 -7.61 -15.58
C ASP A 33 -9.78 -8.65 -16.69
N LEU A 34 -10.93 -9.12 -17.20
CA LEU A 34 -10.96 -9.97 -18.38
C LEU A 34 -10.38 -9.23 -19.60
N ARG A 35 -10.86 -8.02 -19.89
CA ARG A 35 -10.34 -7.20 -21.01
C ARG A 35 -8.86 -6.86 -20.84
N TYR A 36 -8.42 -6.58 -19.62
CA TYR A 36 -7.02 -6.30 -19.33
C TYR A 36 -6.13 -7.51 -19.61
N LYS A 37 -6.56 -8.73 -19.25
CA LYS A 37 -5.84 -9.98 -19.53
C LYS A 37 -5.69 -10.25 -21.03
N ASP A 38 -6.67 -9.86 -21.83
CA ASP A 38 -6.64 -10.05 -23.29
C ASP A 38 -5.65 -9.10 -24.00
N MET A 39 -5.23 -8.02 -23.34
CA MET A 39 -4.25 -7.09 -23.93
C MET A 39 -2.86 -7.72 -24.01
N ALA A 40 -2.19 -7.64 -25.16
CA ALA A 40 -0.83 -8.17 -25.36
C ALA A 40 0.19 -7.71 -24.29
N GLY A 41 0.01 -6.49 -23.76
CA GLY A 41 0.87 -5.92 -22.72
C GLY A 41 0.69 -6.49 -21.31
N SER A 42 -0.38 -7.26 -21.05
CA SER A 42 -0.63 -7.91 -19.75
C SER A 42 -0.13 -9.35 -19.71
N LYS A 43 0.14 -9.97 -20.88
CA LYS A 43 0.58 -11.37 -21.01
C LYS A 43 -0.39 -12.34 -20.30
N GLY A 44 -1.70 -12.08 -20.38
CA GLY A 44 -2.73 -12.92 -19.74
C GLY A 44 -2.82 -12.78 -18.22
N LYS A 45 -2.10 -11.83 -17.61
CA LYS A 45 -2.11 -11.62 -16.15
C LYS A 45 -3.15 -10.58 -15.74
N SER A 46 -3.78 -10.80 -14.59
CA SER A 46 -4.63 -9.80 -13.94
C SER A 46 -3.89 -8.50 -13.69
N PHE A 47 -4.65 -7.42 -13.53
CA PHE A 47 -4.09 -6.14 -13.14
C PHE A 47 -3.40 -6.22 -11.76
N PRO A 48 -2.10 -5.86 -11.66
CA PRO A 48 -1.35 -6.06 -10.42
C PRO A 48 -1.75 -5.12 -9.27
N PHE A 49 -2.56 -4.08 -9.53
CA PHE A 49 -2.91 -3.06 -8.54
C PHE A 49 -4.42 -2.99 -8.25
N MET A 50 -5.16 -4.10 -8.43
CA MET A 50 -6.60 -4.17 -8.11
C MET A 50 -6.91 -3.61 -6.72
N HIS A 51 -6.19 -4.08 -5.70
CA HIS A 51 -6.43 -3.72 -4.30
C HIS A 51 -6.30 -2.22 -3.98
N CYS A 52 -5.63 -1.44 -4.82
CA CYS A 52 -5.48 0.00 -4.64
C CYS A 52 -5.99 0.82 -5.83
N TRP A 53 -6.74 0.21 -6.75
CA TRP A 53 -7.30 0.89 -7.92
C TRP A 53 -8.22 2.05 -7.53
N ALA A 54 -9.06 1.86 -6.51
CA ALA A 54 -9.95 2.89 -6.00
C ALA A 54 -9.22 4.18 -5.62
N LEU A 55 -7.97 4.09 -5.13
CA LEU A 55 -7.13 5.24 -4.83
C LEU A 55 -6.42 5.77 -6.08
N LEU A 56 -6.01 4.88 -6.99
CA LEU A 56 -5.26 5.24 -8.19
C LEU A 56 -6.12 5.98 -9.22
N GLN A 57 -7.40 5.64 -9.38
CA GLN A 57 -8.29 6.25 -10.39
C GLN A 57 -8.51 7.77 -10.18
N HIS A 58 -8.34 8.26 -8.96
CA HIS A 58 -8.57 9.67 -8.61
C HIS A 58 -7.29 10.53 -8.62
N LEU A 59 -6.09 9.97 -8.81
CA LEU A 59 -4.87 10.78 -8.84
C LEU A 59 -4.66 11.38 -10.24
N ASP A 60 -4.53 12.70 -10.30
CA ASP A 60 -4.43 13.47 -11.56
C ASP A 60 -3.28 13.03 -12.47
N LYS A 61 -2.17 12.56 -11.89
CA LYS A 61 -1.02 12.00 -12.61
C LYS A 61 -1.37 10.81 -13.53
N TRP A 62 -2.52 10.18 -13.31
CA TRP A 62 -3.01 9.04 -14.08
C TRP A 62 -4.13 9.41 -15.05
N LYS A 63 -4.85 10.52 -14.81
CA LYS A 63 -5.90 11.04 -15.70
C LYS A 63 -5.35 11.78 -16.92
N LEU A 64 -4.16 12.37 -16.82
CA LEU A 64 -3.68 13.38 -17.79
C LEU A 64 -2.78 12.86 -18.93
N ARG A 65 -2.57 11.55 -19.09
CA ARG A 65 -1.61 11.09 -20.13
C ARG A 65 -2.22 10.94 -21.52
N ASP A 66 -3.53 10.74 -21.66
CA ASP A 66 -4.15 10.58 -22.98
C ASP A 66 -4.39 11.92 -23.71
N GLN A 67 -4.21 13.06 -23.03
CA GLN A 67 -4.16 14.39 -23.67
C GLN A 67 -2.77 14.82 -24.15
N GLU A 68 -1.70 14.11 -23.76
CA GLU A 68 -0.37 14.35 -24.32
C GLU A 68 -0.28 13.61 -25.67
N SER A 69 -1.01 14.14 -26.66
CA SER A 69 -0.79 13.78 -28.06
C SER A 69 0.70 13.90 -28.36
N ALA A 70 1.27 12.86 -28.97
CA ALA A 70 2.65 12.86 -29.46
C ALA A 70 2.98 14.23 -30.08
N SER A 71 4.04 14.87 -29.58
CA SER A 71 4.50 16.18 -30.03
C SER A 71 4.48 16.24 -31.56
N LYS A 72 3.57 17.04 -32.12
CA LYS A 72 3.50 17.31 -33.55
C LYS A 72 4.80 18.05 -33.93
N LYS A 73 5.64 17.35 -34.70
CA LYS A 73 6.57 17.86 -35.74
C LYS A 73 7.29 19.17 -35.43
N SER A 74 8.59 19.10 -35.15
CA SER A 74 9.52 20.14 -35.63
C SER A 74 10.07 19.69 -37.00
N ASN A 75 9.35 20.06 -38.06
CA ASN A 75 9.89 20.06 -39.41
C ASN A 75 10.85 21.26 -39.52
N MET A 76 12.16 21.04 -39.38
CA MET A 76 13.16 22.08 -39.63
C MET A 76 13.21 22.34 -41.13
N LEU A 77 12.54 23.42 -41.55
CA LEU A 77 12.77 24.05 -42.85
C LEU A 77 14.22 24.54 -42.91
N LYS A 78 14.94 24.09 -43.94
CA LYS A 78 16.18 24.72 -44.42
C LYS A 78 15.87 26.18 -44.76
N MET A 79 16.66 27.10 -44.21
CA MET A 79 16.77 28.47 -44.71
C MET A 79 18.17 28.58 -45.30
N ASP A 80 18.21 28.52 -46.63
CA ASP A 80 19.35 28.84 -47.46
C ASP A 80 18.89 30.02 -48.32
N ASP A 81 19.47 31.20 -48.12
CA ASP A 81 19.47 32.25 -49.14
C ASP A 81 20.56 33.31 -48.86
N SER A 82 21.61 33.20 -49.68
CA SER A 82 22.33 34.25 -50.44
C SER A 82 22.97 35.49 -49.80
N ASP A 83 24.20 35.70 -50.26
CA ASP A 83 25.20 36.77 -50.08
C ASP A 83 24.79 38.13 -50.69
N GLU A 84 25.15 39.26 -50.03
CA GLU A 84 25.72 40.51 -50.63
C GLU A 84 25.69 41.76 -49.69
N GLU A 85 26.68 42.64 -49.88
CA GLU A 85 26.80 44.05 -49.46
C GLU A 85 27.37 44.47 -48.09
N ARG A 86 28.70 44.39 -47.98
CA ARG A 86 29.63 45.55 -48.12
C ARG A 86 29.08 46.96 -47.77
N ARG A 87 29.55 47.58 -46.65
CA ARG A 87 30.36 48.84 -46.64
C ARG A 87 30.52 49.49 -45.25
N ASN A 88 31.78 49.81 -44.93
CA ASN A 88 32.21 50.75 -43.91
C ASN A 88 31.67 52.17 -44.18
N HIS A 89 31.27 52.87 -43.10
CA HIS A 89 31.28 54.33 -43.07
C HIS A 89 31.72 54.84 -41.69
N ASP A 90 33.00 55.20 -41.58
CA ASP A 90 33.56 56.04 -40.54
C ASP A 90 32.99 57.47 -40.64
N LYS A 91 32.27 57.91 -39.62
CA LYS A 91 31.97 59.33 -39.32
C LYS A 91 32.08 59.56 -37.80
N PRO A 92 32.62 60.69 -37.33
CA PRO A 92 32.77 60.95 -35.90
C PRO A 92 31.38 61.24 -35.29
N GLY A 93 30.87 60.25 -34.56
CA GLY A 93 29.50 60.26 -34.02
C GLY A 93 29.40 61.13 -32.77
N GLY A 94 28.97 62.38 -32.94
CA GLY A 94 28.56 63.25 -31.85
C GLY A 94 27.37 62.68 -31.07
N THR A 95 27.37 62.89 -29.75
CA THR A 95 26.30 62.88 -28.71
C THR A 95 25.11 61.90 -28.81
N LYS A 96 24.53 61.65 -30.00
CA LYS A 96 23.51 60.62 -30.27
C LYS A 96 24.00 59.20 -29.99
N LYS A 97 25.26 58.87 -30.35
CA LYS A 97 25.84 57.53 -30.14
C LYS A 97 26.01 57.18 -28.66
N ALA A 98 26.30 58.18 -27.83
CA ALA A 98 26.40 58.02 -26.38
C ALA A 98 25.03 57.78 -25.73
N LYS A 99 23.99 58.51 -26.16
CA LYS A 99 22.61 58.31 -25.69
C LYS A 99 22.07 56.92 -26.08
N GLU A 100 22.39 56.46 -27.27
CA GLU A 100 21.99 55.12 -27.74
C GLU A 100 22.74 54.01 -26.99
N ARG A 101 24.04 54.18 -26.71
CA ARG A 101 24.80 53.27 -25.83
C ARG A 101 24.22 53.19 -24.42
N MET A 102 23.89 54.32 -23.81
CA MET A 102 23.24 54.34 -22.49
C MET A 102 21.89 53.61 -22.48
N LYS A 103 21.09 53.75 -23.55
CA LYS A 103 19.82 53.04 -23.68
C LYS A 103 20.03 51.53 -23.82
N MET A 104 20.96 51.11 -24.68
CA MET A 104 21.33 49.70 -24.85
C MET A 104 21.88 49.07 -23.56
N GLU A 105 22.66 49.84 -22.78
CA GLU A 105 23.23 49.38 -21.50
C GLU A 105 22.17 49.27 -20.40
N ALA A 106 21.20 50.18 -20.35
CA ALA A 106 20.04 50.10 -19.46
C ALA A 106 19.15 48.90 -19.80
N GLU A 107 18.90 48.65 -21.10
CA GLU A 107 18.14 47.48 -21.57
C GLU A 107 18.88 46.17 -21.27
N ALA A 108 20.21 46.13 -21.46
CA ALA A 108 21.04 44.97 -21.11
C ALA A 108 21.05 44.68 -19.61
N SER A 109 21.07 45.73 -18.78
CA SER A 109 21.00 45.60 -17.31
C SER A 109 19.63 45.06 -16.87
N SER A 110 18.55 45.58 -17.43
CA SER A 110 17.18 45.08 -17.20
C SER A 110 17.00 43.62 -17.64
N LEU A 111 17.60 43.21 -18.76
CA LEU A 111 17.57 41.82 -19.21
C LEU A 111 18.33 40.88 -18.28
N LYS A 112 19.51 41.28 -17.79
CA LYS A 112 20.27 40.50 -16.80
C LYS A 112 19.49 40.32 -15.50
N GLU A 113 18.86 41.38 -15.02
CA GLU A 113 18.07 41.33 -13.78
C GLU A 113 16.85 40.40 -13.90
N LYS A 114 16.18 40.38 -15.07
CA LYS A 114 15.11 39.42 -15.37
C LYS A 114 15.62 37.98 -15.44
N LEU A 115 16.82 37.75 -15.98
CA LEU A 115 17.44 36.44 -16.03
C LEU A 115 17.77 35.93 -14.61
N ASP A 116 18.31 36.79 -13.76
CA ASP A 116 18.63 36.47 -12.37
C ASP A 116 17.38 36.17 -11.54
N GLN A 117 16.29 36.92 -11.72
CA GLN A 117 14.99 36.59 -11.11
C GLN A 117 14.47 35.22 -11.59
N MET A 118 14.62 34.92 -12.89
CA MET A 118 14.20 33.63 -13.42
C MET A 118 15.02 32.48 -12.81
N ILE A 119 16.34 32.63 -12.71
CA ILE A 119 17.23 31.62 -12.11
C ILE A 119 16.84 31.39 -10.65
N LYS A 120 16.71 32.45 -9.85
CA LYS A 120 16.30 32.35 -8.43
C LYS A 120 14.94 31.69 -8.27
N SER A 121 13.97 31.99 -9.14
CA SER A 121 12.65 31.36 -9.08
C SER A 121 12.70 29.86 -9.43
N LYS A 122 13.54 29.47 -10.40
CA LYS A 122 13.76 28.07 -10.76
C LYS A 122 14.46 27.29 -9.66
N GLU A 123 15.46 27.88 -9.01
CA GLU A 123 16.15 27.27 -7.85
C GLU A 123 15.20 27.07 -6.67
N ALA A 124 14.37 28.07 -6.35
CA ALA A 124 13.38 27.97 -5.29
C ALA A 124 12.33 26.87 -5.56
N LEU A 125 11.89 26.73 -6.83
CA LEU A 125 10.99 25.64 -7.22
C LEU A 125 11.67 24.27 -7.14
N ALA A 126 12.94 24.16 -7.53
CA ALA A 126 13.70 22.92 -7.42
C ALA A 126 13.91 22.50 -5.95
N ALA A 127 14.22 23.45 -5.07
CA ALA A 127 14.36 23.21 -3.63
C ALA A 127 13.05 22.70 -3.01
N LYS A 128 11.92 23.39 -3.26
CA LYS A 128 10.60 22.95 -2.79
C LYS A 128 10.22 21.57 -3.34
N ALA A 129 10.58 21.27 -4.58
CA ALA A 129 10.31 19.95 -5.18
C ALA A 129 11.12 18.83 -4.52
N LEU A 130 12.36 19.10 -4.11
CA LEU A 130 13.19 18.13 -3.37
C LEU A 130 12.67 17.92 -1.95
N GLU A 131 12.32 18.99 -1.24
CA GLU A 131 11.74 18.93 0.10
C GLU A 131 10.42 18.12 0.10
N ALA A 132 9.53 18.40 -0.85
CA ALA A 132 8.28 17.65 -1.01
C ALA A 132 8.52 16.16 -1.27
N LYS A 133 9.55 15.80 -2.06
CA LYS A 133 9.92 14.39 -2.28
C LYS A 133 10.36 13.72 -0.99
N LEU A 134 11.17 14.39 -0.17
CA LEU A 134 11.62 13.85 1.13
C LEU A 134 10.43 13.62 2.07
N ILE A 135 9.54 14.60 2.20
CA ILE A 135 8.32 14.48 3.01
C ILE A 135 7.46 13.30 2.54
N ILE A 136 7.24 13.15 1.23
CA ILE A 136 6.47 12.04 0.68
C ILE A 136 7.14 10.69 0.99
N THR A 137 8.47 10.61 0.91
CA THR A 137 9.18 9.37 1.23
C THR A 137 9.10 9.01 2.70
N GLU A 138 9.19 10.01 3.59
CA GLU A 138 9.11 9.81 5.04
C GLU A 138 7.69 9.35 5.43
N ARG A 139 6.66 10.06 4.97
CA ARG A 139 5.25 9.68 5.17
C ARG A 139 4.94 8.26 4.67
N LYS A 140 5.54 7.84 3.55
CA LYS A 140 5.38 6.47 3.05
C LYS A 140 5.99 5.42 3.97
N LYS A 141 7.10 5.72 4.66
CA LYS A 141 7.70 4.82 5.64
C LYS A 141 6.82 4.75 6.90
N GLU A 142 6.37 5.90 7.40
CA GLU A 142 5.46 5.99 8.56
C GLU A 142 4.18 5.17 8.33
N VAL A 143 3.53 5.33 7.16
CA VAL A 143 2.31 4.58 6.82
C VAL A 143 2.58 3.08 6.76
N LYS A 144 3.72 2.64 6.21
CA LYS A 144 4.08 1.23 6.18
C LYS A 144 4.32 0.66 7.57
N LEU A 145 5.00 1.40 8.44
CA LEU A 145 5.23 1.00 9.82
C LEU A 145 3.92 0.92 10.60
N ALA A 146 3.04 1.92 10.48
CA ALA A 146 1.72 1.91 11.10
C ALA A 146 0.87 0.70 10.63
N GLN A 147 0.88 0.38 9.33
CA GLN A 147 0.18 -0.80 8.82
C GLN A 147 0.74 -2.13 9.35
N LEU A 148 2.04 -2.21 9.63
CA LEU A 148 2.64 -3.40 10.24
C LEU A 148 2.26 -3.50 11.71
N GLU A 149 2.23 -2.38 12.44
CA GLU A 149 1.81 -2.37 13.85
C GLU A 149 0.35 -2.80 14.01
N VAL A 150 -0.55 -2.24 13.21
CA VAL A 150 -1.97 -2.62 13.22
C VAL A 150 -2.15 -4.12 12.97
N ARG A 151 -1.43 -4.70 11.98
CA ARG A 151 -1.49 -6.15 11.73
C ARG A 151 -0.97 -6.97 12.92
N ARG A 152 0.07 -6.49 13.61
CA ARG A 152 0.61 -7.18 14.79
C ARG A 152 -0.37 -7.15 15.95
N GLU A 153 -0.99 -6.01 16.20
CA GLU A 153 -2.01 -5.87 17.24
C GLU A 153 -3.25 -6.73 16.95
N ASP A 154 -3.74 -6.75 15.70
CA ASP A 154 -4.87 -7.60 15.32
C ASP A 154 -4.55 -9.09 15.46
N ALA A 155 -3.34 -9.50 15.07
CA ALA A 155 -2.88 -10.88 15.28
C ALA A 155 -2.82 -11.23 16.78
N LYS A 156 -2.35 -10.30 17.61
CA LYS A 156 -2.32 -10.49 19.08
C LYS A 156 -3.73 -10.61 19.66
N ARG A 157 -4.65 -9.69 19.32
CA ARG A 157 -6.05 -9.74 19.78
C ARG A 157 -6.73 -11.06 19.38
N LYS A 158 -6.45 -11.55 18.17
CA LYS A 158 -6.98 -12.83 17.70
C LYS A 158 -6.41 -14.01 18.49
N ALA A 159 -5.11 -14.02 18.74
CA ALA A 159 -4.46 -15.05 19.55
C ALA A 159 -4.99 -15.06 20.99
N ASP A 160 -5.15 -13.88 21.60
CA ASP A 160 -5.69 -13.75 22.96
C ASP A 160 -7.13 -14.29 23.05
N MET A 161 -7.97 -13.98 22.06
CA MET A 161 -9.33 -14.52 21.95
C MET A 161 -9.34 -16.04 21.80
N GLU A 162 -8.44 -16.59 20.97
CA GLU A 162 -8.33 -18.04 20.76
C GLU A 162 -7.85 -18.75 22.04
N GLU A 163 -6.89 -18.17 22.75
CA GLU A 163 -6.42 -18.67 24.04
C GLU A 163 -7.54 -18.66 25.09
N MET A 164 -8.33 -17.59 25.17
CA MET A 164 -9.49 -17.52 26.06
C MET A 164 -10.53 -18.61 25.71
N MET A 165 -10.77 -18.85 24.42
CA MET A 165 -11.67 -19.91 23.96
C MET A 165 -11.16 -21.30 24.29
N ILE A 166 -9.85 -21.54 24.19
CA ILE A 166 -9.22 -22.80 24.59
C ILE A 166 -9.39 -23.00 26.10
N LYS A 167 -9.02 -22.00 26.92
CA LYS A 167 -9.19 -22.06 28.38
C LYS A 167 -10.63 -22.29 28.79
N LEU A 168 -11.59 -21.67 28.10
CA LEU A 168 -13.02 -21.89 28.37
C LEU A 168 -13.45 -23.33 28.04
N LYS A 169 -12.99 -23.88 26.90
CA LYS A 169 -13.26 -25.27 26.52
C LYS A 169 -12.62 -26.25 27.48
N GLU A 170 -11.37 -26.02 27.88
CA GLU A 170 -10.66 -26.82 28.87
C GLU A 170 -11.39 -26.77 30.22
N ALA A 171 -11.77 -25.59 30.71
CA ALA A 171 -12.50 -25.45 31.96
C ALA A 171 -13.87 -26.16 31.91
N LYS A 172 -14.57 -26.09 30.77
CA LYS A 172 -15.82 -26.83 30.57
C LYS A 172 -15.59 -28.34 30.58
N ALA A 173 -14.61 -28.84 29.85
CA ALA A 173 -14.24 -30.26 29.83
C ALA A 173 -13.82 -30.76 31.21
N TRP A 174 -13.06 -29.97 31.97
CA TRP A 174 -12.70 -30.27 33.36
C TRP A 174 -13.93 -30.36 34.26
N LYS A 175 -14.89 -29.44 34.10
CA LYS A 175 -16.12 -29.46 34.88
C LYS A 175 -16.98 -30.70 34.58
N GLU A 176 -17.11 -31.07 33.31
CA GLU A 176 -17.81 -32.28 32.86
C GLU A 176 -17.14 -33.53 33.39
N LEU A 177 -15.80 -33.63 33.26
CA LEU A 177 -15.02 -34.73 33.81
C LEU A 177 -15.21 -34.89 35.32
N MET A 178 -15.15 -33.79 36.08
CA MET A 178 -15.37 -33.83 37.53
C MET A 178 -16.80 -34.24 37.92
N ALA A 179 -17.79 -33.92 37.08
CA ALA A 179 -19.17 -34.37 37.27
C ALA A 179 -19.33 -35.87 36.99
N GLU A 180 -18.76 -36.37 35.89
CA GLU A 180 -18.74 -37.80 35.53
C GLU A 180 -18.02 -38.63 36.60
N GLU A 181 -16.86 -38.19 37.07
CA GLU A 181 -16.13 -38.84 38.16
C GLU A 181 -16.99 -38.93 39.44
N LYS A 182 -17.73 -37.85 39.76
CA LYS A 182 -18.60 -37.81 40.94
C LYS A 182 -19.77 -38.76 40.80
N GLU A 183 -20.42 -38.81 39.64
CA GLU A 183 -21.50 -39.75 39.32
C GLU A 183 -21.01 -41.20 39.48
N HIS A 184 -19.89 -41.55 38.85
CA HIS A 184 -19.31 -42.90 38.92
C HIS A 184 -18.92 -43.32 40.34
N MET A 185 -18.46 -42.37 41.17
CA MET A 185 -18.15 -42.62 42.58
C MET A 185 -19.39 -42.82 43.46
N MET A 186 -20.55 -42.31 43.05
CA MET A 186 -21.82 -42.42 43.78
C MET A 186 -22.67 -43.63 43.35
N MET A 187 -22.27 -44.39 42.33
CA MET A 187 -23.02 -45.58 41.89
C MET A 187 -23.05 -46.67 42.98
N SER A 188 -24.22 -47.31 43.11
CA SER A 188 -24.44 -48.42 44.04
C SER A 188 -23.68 -49.66 43.59
N ARG A 189 -22.92 -50.27 44.51
CA ARG A 189 -22.12 -51.49 44.27
C ARG A 189 -22.89 -52.79 44.52
N LYS A 190 -24.14 -52.70 44.99
CA LYS A 190 -24.89 -53.86 45.50
C LYS A 190 -25.28 -54.85 44.41
N ASP A 191 -25.44 -54.37 43.18
CA ASP A 191 -25.91 -55.17 42.04
C ASP A 191 -24.84 -55.28 40.93
N MET A 192 -23.58 -54.93 41.25
CA MET A 192 -22.47 -55.02 40.30
C MET A 192 -21.90 -56.44 40.25
N ASP A 193 -21.62 -56.95 39.05
CA ASP A 193 -20.87 -58.19 38.85
C ASP A 193 -19.36 -58.02 39.09
N GLU A 194 -18.59 -59.11 39.03
CA GLU A 194 -17.15 -59.10 39.31
C GLU A 194 -16.35 -58.24 38.32
N GLU A 195 -16.74 -58.23 37.05
CA GLU A 195 -16.09 -57.44 35.99
C GLU A 195 -16.37 -55.94 36.19
N GLN A 196 -17.62 -55.58 36.51
CA GLN A 196 -18.04 -54.22 36.83
C GLN A 196 -17.35 -53.69 38.09
N LEU A 197 -17.18 -54.53 39.11
CA LEU A 197 -16.45 -54.19 40.33
C LEU A 197 -14.95 -53.96 40.07
N ALA A 198 -14.34 -54.77 39.21
CA ALA A 198 -12.93 -54.61 38.81
C ALA A 198 -12.74 -53.29 38.04
N TRP A 199 -13.59 -53.03 37.04
CA TRP A 199 -13.57 -51.78 36.27
C TRP A 199 -13.75 -50.55 37.15
N TRP A 200 -14.68 -50.60 38.12
CA TRP A 200 -14.91 -49.49 39.04
C TRP A 200 -13.70 -49.18 39.93
N LYS A 201 -12.98 -50.22 40.41
CA LYS A 201 -11.76 -50.05 41.21
C LYS A 201 -10.65 -49.42 40.38
N GLU A 202 -10.46 -49.89 39.15
CA GLU A 202 -9.46 -49.35 38.22
C GLU A 202 -9.79 -47.90 37.84
N TYR A 203 -11.05 -47.58 37.54
CA TYR A 203 -11.50 -46.22 37.25
C TYR A 203 -11.23 -45.27 38.43
N LYS A 204 -11.49 -45.71 39.67
CA LYS A 204 -11.19 -44.94 40.88
C LYS A 204 -9.69 -44.70 41.07
N GLU A 205 -8.86 -45.69 40.77
CA GLU A 205 -7.40 -45.57 40.84
C GLU A 205 -6.88 -44.59 39.77
N ASN A 206 -7.38 -44.68 38.54
CA ASN A 206 -7.10 -43.76 37.44
C ASN A 206 -7.45 -42.30 37.79
N ILE A 207 -8.58 -42.07 38.47
CA ILE A 207 -8.95 -40.74 38.98
C ILE A 207 -7.91 -40.23 40.00
N ALA A 208 -7.52 -41.09 40.94
CA ALA A 208 -6.55 -40.74 41.98
C ALA A 208 -5.18 -40.43 41.38
N GLU A 209 -4.75 -41.18 40.37
CA GLU A 209 -3.50 -40.94 39.64
C GLU A 209 -3.54 -39.63 38.86
N ARG A 210 -4.61 -39.35 38.11
CA ARG A 210 -4.81 -38.08 37.39
C ARG A 210 -4.75 -36.88 38.33
N LYS A 211 -5.41 -36.95 39.48
CA LYS A 211 -5.38 -35.90 40.52
C LYS A 211 -3.99 -35.72 41.14
N ARG A 212 -3.21 -36.80 41.27
CA ARG A 212 -1.82 -36.76 41.75
C ARG A 212 -0.91 -36.04 40.76
N LEU A 213 -1.03 -36.34 39.47
CA LEU A 213 -0.26 -35.70 38.40
C LEU A 213 -0.56 -34.20 38.32
N LEU A 214 -1.83 -33.81 38.45
CA LEU A 214 -2.26 -32.40 38.45
C LEU A 214 -1.70 -31.61 39.65
N HIS A 215 -1.74 -32.17 40.86
CA HIS A 215 -1.18 -31.51 42.05
C HIS A 215 0.35 -31.50 42.06
N GLY A 216 1.00 -32.50 41.46
CA GLY A 216 2.47 -32.57 41.36
C GLY A 216 3.09 -31.55 40.40
N ALA A 217 2.36 -31.09 39.39
CA ALA A 217 2.86 -30.14 38.39
C ALA A 217 2.82 -28.66 38.84
N GLY A 218 2.10 -28.32 39.92
CA GLY A 218 1.89 -26.93 40.38
C GLY A 218 2.86 -26.41 41.45
N GLY A 219 3.83 -27.20 41.92
CA GLY A 219 4.63 -26.90 43.12
C GLY A 219 6.06 -26.38 42.92
N GLY A 220 6.48 -26.09 41.67
CA GLY A 220 7.92 -25.96 41.35
C GLY A 220 8.42 -24.60 40.86
N ALA A 221 7.65 -23.51 40.95
CA ALA A 221 8.05 -22.23 40.36
C ALA A 221 7.76 -21.03 41.26
N LEU A 222 8.30 -21.02 42.50
CA LEU A 222 8.30 -19.83 43.36
C LEU A 222 9.34 -19.97 44.48
N SER A 223 10.61 -20.15 44.14
CA SER A 223 11.71 -19.86 45.07
C SER A 223 13.05 -19.77 44.33
N THR A 224 13.36 -18.59 43.80
CA THR A 224 14.74 -18.07 43.65
C THR A 224 14.70 -16.65 43.08
N LEU A 225 14.36 -15.68 43.93
CA LEU A 225 14.85 -14.31 43.78
C LEU A 225 14.89 -13.67 45.16
N ARG A 226 16.04 -13.78 45.81
CA ARG A 226 16.47 -12.89 46.89
C ARG A 226 17.97 -12.67 46.73
#